data_AF-A0A7J9E7P4-F1
#
_entry.id   AF-A0A7J9E7P4-F1
#
_cell.length_a   1.000
_cell.length_b   1.000
_cell.length_c   1.000
_cell.angle_alpha   90.00
_cell.angle_beta   90.00
_cell.angle_gamma   90.00
#
_symmetry.space_group_name_H-M   'P 1'
#
loop_
_entity.id
_entity.type
_entity.pdbx_description
1 polymer ?
#
loop_
_entity_poly.entity_id
_entity_poly.type
_entity_poly.pdbx_seq_one_letter_code
_entity_poly.pdbx_strand_id
1 'polypeptide(L)'
;MDPVPSFLVEVGHIADVQELSKSEPTVITGRFVLDMAERPKLAAIVSSPNDIPIIDLSKLMSSDEHVLEIMKLKVACQGWGFFQVLNHGIDLKLLENIEK
;
A
#
# COMPACT_ATOMS: atom_id res chain seq x y z
N MET A 1 34.52 -5.53 -8.21
CA MET A 1 34.60 -4.29 -7.39
C MET A 1 33.38 -3.50 -7.78
N ASP A 2 32.32 -3.61 -7.00
CA ASP A 2 31.09 -2.86 -7.28
C ASP A 2 31.36 -1.36 -7.09
N PRO A 3 30.79 -0.49 -7.95
CA PRO A 3 30.99 0.96 -7.81
C PRO A 3 30.44 1.43 -6.47
N VAL A 4 31.27 2.15 -5.71
CA VAL A 4 30.85 2.80 -4.47
C VAL A 4 29.79 3.85 -4.82
N PRO A 5 28.60 3.83 -4.20
CA PRO A 5 27.59 4.85 -4.43
C PRO A 5 28.13 6.24 -4.08
N SER A 6 28.02 7.17 -5.01
CA SER A 6 28.60 8.53 -4.93
C SER A 6 27.80 9.51 -4.06
N PHE A 7 26.79 9.04 -3.34
CA PHE A 7 26.05 9.85 -2.37
C PHE A 7 26.60 9.59 -0.97
N LEU A 8 27.02 10.68 -0.34
CA LEU A 8 27.38 10.73 1.08
C LEU A 8 26.11 10.37 1.86
N VAL A 9 25.99 9.11 2.28
CA VAL A 9 24.94 8.69 3.19
C VAL A 9 25.25 9.38 4.52
N GLU A 10 24.55 10.47 4.83
CA GLU A 10 24.53 10.98 6.20
C GLU A 10 23.79 9.95 7.07
N VAL A 11 24.56 8.95 7.53
CA VAL A 11 24.07 7.89 8.41
C VAL A 11 23.60 8.56 9.70
N GLY A 12 22.28 8.65 9.87
CA GLY A 12 21.65 9.01 11.15
C GLY A 12 20.67 10.18 11.13
N HIS A 13 20.64 11.03 10.08
CA HIS A 13 19.67 12.12 9.99
C HIS A 13 18.68 11.92 8.83
N ILE A 14 17.50 11.39 9.16
CA ILE A 14 16.37 11.36 8.24
C ILE A 14 15.62 12.67 8.42
N ALA A 15 15.71 13.54 7.42
CA ALA A 15 14.97 14.79 7.41
C ALA A 15 13.46 14.50 7.32
N ASP A 16 12.68 15.27 8.08
CA ASP A 16 11.23 15.20 8.02
C ASP A 16 10.75 15.63 6.63
N VAL A 17 10.12 14.70 5.90
CA VAL A 17 9.62 14.95 4.54
C VAL A 17 8.57 16.05 4.53
N GLN A 18 7.78 16.21 5.60
CA GLN A 18 6.80 17.28 5.74
C GLN A 18 7.46 18.65 5.94
N GLU A 19 8.61 18.71 6.62
CA GLU A 19 9.37 19.96 6.75
C GLU A 19 10.06 20.31 5.43
N LEU A 20 10.65 19.31 4.77
CA LEU A 20 11.27 19.48 3.46
C LEU A 20 10.27 20.01 2.42
N SER A 21 9.03 19.51 2.42
CA SER A 21 8.02 19.96 1.44
C SER A 21 7.62 21.42 1.63
N LYS A 22 7.66 21.97 2.85
CA LYS A 22 7.32 23.39 3.13
C LYS A 22 8.27 24.37 2.47
N SER A 23 9.50 23.95 2.18
CA SER A 23 10.51 24.79 1.53
C SER A 23 10.35 24.90 0.01
N GLU A 24 9.31 24.27 -0.57
CA GLU A 24 9.03 24.20 -2.01
C GLU A 24 10.27 23.89 -2.87
N PRO A 25 10.98 22.78 -2.59
CA PRO A 25 12.19 22.45 -3.30
C PRO A 25 11.88 22.14 -4.77
N THR A 26 12.63 22.77 -5.68
CA THR A 26 12.50 22.53 -7.13
C THR A 26 13.05 21.16 -7.55
N VAL A 27 13.85 20.52 -6.70
CA VAL A 27 14.51 19.25 -6.97
C VAL A 27 14.36 18.31 -5.77
N ILE A 28 13.95 17.07 -6.03
CA ILE A 28 13.89 16.01 -5.01
C ILE A 28 15.32 15.58 -4.66
N THR A 29 15.63 15.55 -3.37
CA THR A 29 16.93 15.09 -2.88
C THR A 29 17.22 13.66 -3.34
N GLY A 30 18.42 13.39 -3.85
CA GLY A 30 18.78 12.09 -4.43
C GLY A 30 18.48 10.88 -3.54
N ARG A 31 18.50 11.03 -2.22
CA ARG A 31 18.14 9.98 -1.24
C ARG A 31 16.69 9.46 -1.34
N PHE A 32 15.77 10.23 -1.91
CA PHE A 32 14.37 9.84 -2.13
C PHE A 32 14.10 9.41 -3.58
N VAL A 33 15.11 9.52 -4.45
CA VAL A 33 15.01 9.15 -5.86
C VAL A 33 15.41 7.68 -5.99
N LEU A 34 14.45 6.84 -6.38
CA LEU A 34 14.72 5.42 -6.66
C LEU A 34 15.66 5.27 -7.86
N ASP A 35 16.44 4.19 -7.84
CA ASP A 35 17.25 3.77 -8.97
C ASP A 35 16.37 3.52 -10.21
N MET A 36 16.92 3.78 -11.39
CA MET A 36 16.17 3.69 -12.65
C MET A 36 15.46 2.34 -12.86
N ALA A 37 16.03 1.25 -12.33
CA ALA A 37 15.47 -0.09 -12.43
C ALA A 37 14.25 -0.32 -11.52
N GLU A 38 14.17 0.40 -10.40
CA GLU A 38 13.12 0.27 -9.37
C GLU A 38 11.99 1.28 -9.54
N ARG A 39 12.18 2.28 -10.42
CA ARG A 39 11.14 3.28 -10.68
C ARG A 39 9.87 2.63 -11.24
N PRO A 40 8.68 3.03 -10.75
CA PRO A 40 7.42 2.51 -11.25
C PRO A 40 7.31 2.70 -12.77
N LYS A 41 7.06 1.61 -13.50
CA LYS A 41 6.80 1.67 -14.94
C LYS A 41 5.34 2.02 -15.15
N LEU A 42 5.06 3.05 -15.96
CA LEU A 42 3.69 3.52 -16.22
C LEU A 42 2.77 2.39 -16.73
N ALA A 43 3.30 1.43 -17.50
CA ALA A 43 2.57 0.26 -17.99
C ALA A 43 2.13 -0.73 -16.89
N ALA A 44 2.81 -0.74 -15.73
CA ALA A 44 2.43 -1.59 -14.59
C ALA A 44 1.27 -1.00 -13.78
N ILE A 45 1.01 0.31 -13.88
CA ILE A 45 -0.02 1.03 -13.10
C ILE A 45 -1.42 0.84 -13.72
N VAL A 46 -1.50 0.67 -15.04
CA VAL A 46 -2.76 0.68 -15.80
C VAL A 46 -3.27 -0.74 -16.09
N SER A 47 -2.51 -1.78 -15.74
CA SER A 47 -2.79 -3.15 -16.17
C SER A 47 -2.42 -4.19 -15.11
N SER A 48 -3.05 -4.12 -13.94
CA SER A 48 -3.20 -5.31 -13.11
C SER A 48 -4.57 -5.94 -13.41
N PRO A 49 -4.65 -7.03 -14.19
CA PRO A 49 -5.89 -7.81 -14.38
C PRO A 49 -6.35 -8.55 -13.11
N ASN A 50 -5.53 -8.44 -12.07
CA ASN A 50 -5.73 -9.01 -10.76
C ASN A 50 -6.10 -7.83 -9.85
N ASP A 51 -7.40 -7.58 -9.67
CA ASP A 51 -7.87 -6.65 -8.65
C ASP A 51 -7.65 -7.28 -7.27
N ILE A 52 -7.24 -6.46 -6.29
CA ILE A 52 -7.06 -6.90 -4.91
C ILE A 52 -8.39 -7.51 -4.42
N PRO A 53 -8.41 -8.74 -3.86
CA PRO A 53 -9.64 -9.37 -3.42
C PRO A 53 -10.35 -8.53 -2.36
N ILE A 54 -11.67 -8.39 -2.47
CA ILE A 54 -12.51 -7.68 -1.50
C ILE A 54 -13.36 -8.70 -0.76
N ILE A 55 -13.28 -8.79 0.56
CA ILE A 55 -14.02 -9.74 1.40
C ILE A 55 -15.13 -9.02 2.17
N ASP A 56 -16.36 -9.48 2.05
CA ASP A 56 -17.50 -8.94 2.80
C ASP A 56 -17.69 -9.73 4.10
N LEU A 57 -17.34 -9.13 5.24
CA LEU A 57 -17.38 -9.82 6.52
C LEU A 57 -18.82 -10.10 6.99
N SER A 58 -19.83 -9.40 6.46
CA SER A 58 -21.23 -9.69 6.78
C SER A 58 -21.69 -11.02 6.17
N LYS A 59 -21.15 -11.38 5.00
CA LYS A 59 -21.45 -12.64 4.31
C LYS A 59 -20.84 -13.85 5.00
N LEU A 60 -19.74 -13.67 5.73
CA LEU A 60 -19.18 -14.71 6.60
C LEU A 60 -20.12 -15.09 7.75
N MET A 61 -21.08 -14.22 8.10
CA MET A 61 -22.06 -14.50 9.15
C MET A 61 -23.43 -14.92 8.58
N SER A 62 -23.58 -14.96 7.25
CA SER A 62 -24.83 -15.31 6.55
C SER A 62 -24.96 -16.82 6.32
N SER A 63 -26.14 -17.41 6.48
CA SER A 63 -26.36 -18.84 6.21
C SER A 63 -26.15 -19.20 4.74
N ASP A 64 -26.48 -18.30 3.84
CA ASP A 64 -26.63 -18.61 2.41
C ASP A 64 -25.33 -18.34 1.63
N GLU A 65 -24.55 -17.34 2.06
CA GLU A 65 -23.37 -16.86 1.35
C GLU A 65 -22.04 -17.21 2.05
N HIS A 66 -22.08 -17.73 3.28
CA HIS A 66 -20.89 -18.01 4.09
C HIS A 66 -19.87 -18.93 3.41
N VAL A 67 -20.33 -19.98 2.73
CA VAL A 67 -19.42 -20.94 2.08
C VAL A 67 -18.65 -20.26 0.94
N LEU A 68 -19.34 -19.45 0.12
CA LEU A 68 -18.70 -18.75 -0.99
C LEU A 68 -17.69 -17.72 -0.48
N GLU A 69 -18.07 -16.95 0.54
CA GLU A 69 -17.20 -15.89 1.07
C GLU A 69 -15.99 -16.47 1.83
N ILE A 70 -16.14 -17.58 2.56
CA ILE A 70 -15.00 -18.29 3.16
C ILE A 70 -14.04 -18.81 2.09
N MET A 71 -14.55 -19.37 0.99
CA MET A 71 -13.68 -19.86 -0.09
C MET A 71 -12.92 -18.72 -0.73
N LYS A 72 -13.58 -17.57 -0.93
CA LYS A 72 -12.95 -16.35 -1.43
C LYS A 72 -11.86 -15.84 -0.47
N LEU A 73 -12.13 -15.81 0.83
CA LEU A 73 -11.15 -15.46 1.86
C LEU A 73 -9.95 -16.40 1.84
N LYS A 74 -10.18 -17.71 1.74
CA LYS A 74 -9.10 -18.70 1.63
C LYS A 74 -8.22 -18.46 0.39
N VAL A 75 -8.84 -18.23 -0.78
CA VAL A 75 -8.11 -17.95 -2.02
C VAL A 75 -7.32 -16.64 -1.90
N ALA A 76 -7.89 -15.62 -1.28
CA ALA A 76 -7.18 -14.36 -1.02
C ALA A 76 -5.97 -14.59 -0.10
N CYS A 77 -6.13 -15.31 1.01
CA CYS A 77 -5.02 -15.61 1.93
C CYS A 77 -3.90 -16.42 1.26
N GLN A 78 -4.25 -17.41 0.42
CA GLN A 78 -3.26 -18.31 -0.18
C GLN A 78 -2.61 -17.76 -1.45
N GLY A 79 -3.41 -17.11 -2.32
CA GLY A 79 -2.96 -16.61 -3.61
C GLY A 79 -2.38 -15.20 -3.54
N TRP A 80 -2.95 -14.34 -2.70
CA TRP A 80 -2.57 -12.92 -2.60
C TRP A 80 -1.77 -12.60 -1.35
N GLY A 81 -2.16 -13.12 -0.18
CA GLY A 81 -1.63 -12.68 1.11
C GLY A 81 -2.09 -11.26 1.52
N PHE A 82 -2.97 -10.64 0.72
CA PHE A 82 -3.54 -9.32 0.97
C PHE A 82 -4.95 -9.23 0.38
N PHE A 83 -5.86 -8.51 1.07
CA PHE A 83 -7.24 -8.30 0.64
C PHE A 83 -7.83 -7.07 1.34
N GLN A 84 -8.89 -6.51 0.76
CA GLN A 84 -9.70 -5.46 1.37
C GLN A 84 -10.92 -6.07 2.07
N VAL A 85 -11.51 -5.37 3.04
CA VAL A 85 -12.70 -5.84 3.76
C VAL A 85 -13.84 -4.83 3.67
N LEU A 86 -15.07 -5.33 3.50
CA LEU A 86 -16.32 -4.58 3.56
C LEU A 86 -17.17 -5.08 4.73
N ASN A 87 -18.11 -4.24 5.17
CA ASN A 87 -19.08 -4.56 6.22
C ASN A 87 -18.44 -5.19 7.47
N HIS A 88 -17.28 -4.66 7.87
CA HIS A 88 -16.47 -5.18 8.98
C HIS A 88 -17.05 -4.85 10.37
N GLY A 89 -18.17 -4.13 10.43
CA GLY A 89 -18.87 -3.80 11.69
C GLY A 89 -18.21 -2.70 12.52
N ILE A 90 -17.20 -2.00 11.98
CA ILE A 90 -16.60 -0.83 12.63
C ILE A 90 -17.38 0.40 12.17
N ASP A 91 -17.77 1.25 13.12
CA ASP A 91 -18.49 2.49 12.86
C ASP A 91 -17.68 3.42 11.94
N LEU A 92 -18.31 3.89 10.87
CA LEU A 92 -17.67 4.79 9.91
C LEU A 92 -17.29 6.13 10.57
N LYS A 93 -18.08 6.59 11.53
CA LYS A 93 -17.74 7.82 12.28
C LYS A 93 -16.48 7.66 13.11
N LEU A 94 -16.20 6.44 13.62
CA LEU A 94 -14.94 6.15 14.29
C LEU A 94 -13.76 6.21 13.32
N LEU A 95 -13.91 5.65 12.10
CA LEU A 95 -12.89 5.77 11.06
C LEU A 95 -12.61 7.23 10.70
N GLU A 96 -13.66 8.03 10.47
CA GLU A 96 -13.53 9.46 10.16
C GLU A 96 -12.82 10.26 11.27
N ASN A 97 -12.94 9.84 12.53
CA ASN A 97 -12.25 10.49 13.64
C ASN A 97 -10.77 10.11 13.72
N ILE A 98 -10.36 8.93 13.21
CA ILE A 98 -8.97 8.47 13.20
C ILE A 98 -8.21 9.02 11.99
N GLU A 99 -8.89 9.27 10.88
CA GLU A 99 -8.28 9.80 9.65
C GLU A 99 -7.84 11.27 9.77
N LYS A 100 -8.39 12.01 10.75
CA LYS A 100 -8.05 13.42 11.02
C LYS A 100 -6.78 13.58 11.82
#